data_AF-A0A929G9K8-F1
#
_entry.id   AF-A0A929G9K8-F1
#
_cell.length_a   1.000
_cell.length_b   1.000
_cell.length_c   1.000
_cell.angle_alpha   90.00
_cell.angle_beta   90.00
_cell.angle_gamma   90.00
#
_symmetry.space_group_name_H-M   'P 1'
#
loop_
_entity.id
_entity.type
_entity.pdbx_description
1 polymer ?
#
loop_
_entity_poly.entity_id
_entity_poly.type
_entity_poly.pdbx_seq_one_letter_code
_entity_poly.pdbx_strand_id
1 'polypeptide(L)' 'MHLSQPAISQTINNLEKHFGTKLFLRQGRSVYLTEIGQALRPMAQELVSAARRMGETASSLQGEVVTK' A
#
# COMPACT_ATOMS: atom_id res chain seq x y z
N MET A 1 3.29 9.18 -12.27
CA MET A 1 3.04 7.77 -11.90
C MET A 1 2.43 7.07 -13.13
N HIS A 2 3.14 6.14 -13.77
CA HIS A 2 2.63 5.40 -14.94
C HIS A 2 2.31 3.96 -14.56
N LEU A 3 1.30 3.77 -13.72
CA LEU A 3 0.68 2.46 -13.59
C LEU A 3 -0.56 2.47 -14.48
N SER A 4 -0.63 1.52 -15.41
CA SER A 4 -1.81 1.36 -16.24
C SER A 4 -3.00 0.94 -15.35
N GLN A 5 -4.20 1.41 -15.69
CA GLN A 5 -5.42 1.06 -14.97
C GLN A 5 -5.65 -0.47 -14.83
N PRO A 6 -5.26 -1.32 -15.81
CA PRO A 6 -5.27 -2.78 -15.66
C PRO A 6 -4.34 -3.29 -14.56
N ALA A 7 -3.11 -2.75 -14.48
CA ALA A 7 -2.14 -3.17 -13.46
C ALA A 7 -2.64 -2.87 -12.04
N ILE A 8 -3.22 -1.69 -11.81
CA ILE A 8 -3.79 -1.32 -10.51
C ILE A 8 -4.96 -2.24 -10.15
N SER A 9 -5.87 -2.48 -11.11
CA SER A 9 -7.03 -3.35 -10.85
C SER A 9 -6.62 -4.79 -10.54
N GLN A 10 -5.57 -5.29 -11.20
CA GLN A 10 -5.03 -6.61 -10.90
C GLN A 10 -4.42 -6.69 -9.51
N THR A 11 -3.65 -5.67 -9.10
CA THR A 11 -3.08 -5.60 -7.75
C THR A 11 -4.18 -5.59 -6.67
N ILE A 12 -5.23 -4.79 -6.87
CA ILE A 12 -6.38 -4.76 -5.95
C ILE A 12 -7.04 -6.13 -5.87
N ASN A 13 -7.31 -6.78 -7.02
CA ASN A 13 -7.92 -8.10 -7.04
C ASN A 13 -7.06 -9.14 -6.32
N ASN A 14 -5.74 -9.10 -6.48
CA ASN A 14 -4.83 -10.02 -5.79
C ASN A 14 -4.84 -9.78 -4.27
N LEU A 15 -4.90 -8.52 -3.84
CA LEU A 15 -5.01 -8.17 -2.43
C LEU A 15 -6.30 -8.68 -1.81
N GLU A 16 -7.44 -8.46 -2.48
CA GLU A 16 -8.74 -8.97 -2.04
C GLU A 16 -8.77 -10.50 -1.98
N LYS A 17 -8.12 -11.18 -2.93
CA LYS A 17 -7.96 -12.65 -2.90
C LYS A 17 -7.12 -13.10 -1.71
N HIS A 18 -6.03 -12.41 -1.40
CA HIS A 18 -5.18 -12.73 -0.26
C HIS A 18 -5.94 -12.65 1.07
N PHE A 19 -6.79 -11.63 1.24
CA PHE A 19 -7.63 -11.50 2.43
C PHE A 19 -8.94 -12.30 2.39
N GLY A 20 -9.26 -12.94 1.26
CA GLY A 20 -10.51 -13.67 1.07
C GLY A 20 -11.77 -12.80 1.13
N THR A 21 -11.63 -11.47 0.99
CA THR A 21 -12.74 -10.52 1.13
C THR A 21 -12.57 -9.29 0.26
N LYS A 22 -13.69 -8.63 -0.06
CA LYS A 22 -13.69 -7.37 -0.80
C LYS A 22 -13.26 -6.22 0.11
N LEU A 23 -12.29 -5.45 -0.38
CA LEU A 23 -11.79 -4.24 0.28
C LEU A 23 -12.32 -2.99 -0.40
N PHE A 24 -12.68 -3.09 -1.69
CA PHE A 24 -13.19 -1.99 -2.49
C PHE A 24 -14.53 -2.35 -3.14
N LEU A 25 -15.40 -1.34 -3.22
CA LEU A 25 -16.68 -1.36 -3.92
C LEU A 25 -16.59 -0.43 -5.13
N ARG A 26 -17.08 -0.89 -6.28
CA ARG A 26 -17.16 -0.07 -7.49
C ARG A 26 -18.61 0.33 -7.74
N GLN A 27 -18.87 1.62 -7.83
CA GLN A 27 -20.19 2.16 -8.14
C GLN A 27 -20.04 3.16 -9.30
N GLY A 28 -20.37 2.71 -10.51
CA GLY A 28 -20.14 3.47 -11.73
C GLY A 28 -18.66 3.77 -11.93
N ARG A 29 -18.31 5.07 -11.95
CA ARG A 29 -16.93 5.55 -12.09
C ARG A 29 -16.21 5.76 -10.75
N SER A 30 -16.91 5.57 -9.64
CA SER A 30 -16.38 5.78 -8.29
C SER A 30 -15.97 4.47 -7.64
N VAL A 31 -14.96 4.56 -6.76
CA VAL A 31 -14.45 3.46 -5.95
C VAL A 31 -14.50 3.87 -4.48
N TYR A 32 -15.07 3.02 -3.64
CA TYR A 32 -15.21 3.22 -2.20
C TYR A 32 -14.59 2.04 -1.45
N LEU A 33 -14.26 2.24 -0.17
CA LEU A 33 -13.85 1.13 0.69
C LEU A 33 -15.08 0.40 1.25
N THR A 34 -15.01 -0.92 1.34
CA THR A 34 -15.94 -1.70 2.18
C THR A 34 -15.72 -1.38 3.65
N GLU A 35 -16.59 -1.86 4.55
CA GLU A 35 -16.36 -1.76 6.00
C GLU A 35 -15.03 -2.39 6.41
N ILE A 36 -14.69 -3.55 5.84
CA ILE A 36 -13.40 -4.21 6.06
C ILE A 36 -12.25 -3.36 5.51
N GLY A 37 -12.40 -2.80 4.31
CA GLY A 37 -11.41 -1.89 3.73
C GLY A 37 -11.16 -0.65 4.58
N GLN A 38 -12.21 -0.10 5.20
CA GLN A 38 -12.11 1.03 6.13
C GLN A 38 -11.40 0.62 7.43
N ALA A 39 -11.73 -0.54 7.98
CA ALA A 39 -11.09 -1.07 9.19
C ALA A 39 -9.59 -1.35 9.00
N LEU A 40 -9.19 -1.86 7.82
CA LEU A 40 -7.78 -2.17 7.51
C LEU A 40 -6.96 -0.95 7.09
N ARG A 41 -7.59 0.14 6.65
CA ARG A 41 -6.91 1.35 6.18
C ARG A 41 -5.85 1.89 7.14
N PRO A 42 -6.13 2.13 8.44
CA PRO A 42 -5.11 2.66 9.35
C PRO A 42 -3.90 1.73 9.47
N MET A 43 -4.12 0.41 9.57
CA MET A 43 -3.04 -0.58 9.65
C MET A 43 -2.19 -0.59 8.38
N ALA A 44 -2.82 -0.50 7.21
CA ALA A 44 -2.11 -0.41 5.94
C ALA A 44 -1.27 0.89 5.83
N GLN A 45 -1.80 2.01 6.31
CA GLN A 45 -1.07 3.28 6.35
C GLN A 45 0.14 3.22 7.29
N GLU A 46 0.00 2.59 8.45
CA GLU A 46 1.09 2.36 9.40
C GLU A 46 2.18 1.47 8.79
N LEU A 47 1.79 0.38 8.13
CA LEU A 47 2.73 -0.54 7.47
C LEU A 47 3.57 0.18 6.40
N VAL A 48 2.92 0.96 5.53
CA VAL A 48 3.62 1.75 4.49
C VAL A 48 4.54 2.78 5.13
N SER A 49 4.09 3.44 6.19
CA SER A 49 4.90 4.43 6.91
C SER A 49 6.11 3.79 7.58
N ALA A 50 5.96 2.61 8.17
CA ALA A 50 7.04 1.85 8.77
C ALA A 50 8.08 1.42 7.73
N ALA A 51 7.63 0.86 6.59
CA ALA A 51 8.51 0.47 5.49
C ALA A 51 9.32 1.68 4.95
N ARG A 52 8.67 2.85 4.85
CA ARG A 52 9.36 4.09 4.47
C ARG A 52 10.43 4.48 5.48
N ARG A 53 10.11 4.52 6.78
CA ARG A 53 11.08 4.82 7.84
C ARG A 53 12.26 3.85 7.86
N MET A 54 12.01 2.57 7.58
CA MET A 54 13.08 1.56 7.46
C MET A 54 14.04 1.91 6.32
N GLY A 55 13.50 2.29 5.15
CA GLY A 55 14.31 2.74 4.02
C GLY A 55 15.14 3.98 4.34
N GLU A 56 14.51 4.99 4.96
CA GLU A 56 15.19 6.22 5.40
C GLU A 56 16.32 5.91 6.40
N THR A 57 16.05 5.07 7.39
CA THR A 57 17.06 4.65 8.40
C THR A 57 18.23 3.92 7.74
N ALA A 58 17.95 2.97 6.84
CA ALA A 58 18.99 2.23 6.14
C ALA A 58 19.88 3.15 5.29
N SER A 59 19.29 4.12 4.59
CA SER A 59 20.03 5.11 3.80
C SER A 59 20.87 6.04 4.68
N SER A 60 20.35 6.51 5.83
CA SER A 60 21.10 7.35 6.76
C SER A 60 22.34 6.64 7.31
N LEU A 61 22.19 5.37 7.72
CA LEU A 61 23.32 4.59 8.24
C LEU A 61 24.38 4.30 7.17
N GLN A 62 23.99 4.06 5.91
CA GLN A 62 24.94 3.86 4.81
C GLN A 62 25.74 5.13 4.47
N GLY A 63 25.17 6.32 4.66
CA GLY A 63 25.85 7.60 4.43
C GLY A 63 26.94 7.90 5.47
N GLU A 64 26.79 7.44 6.72
CA GLU A 64 27.79 7.64 7.77
C GLU A 64 29.05 6.78 7.61
N VAL A 65 28.97 5.62 6.95
CA VAL A 65 30.12 4.69 6.82
C VAL A 65 31.15 5.13 5.77
N VAL A 66 30.80 6.05 4.86
CA VAL A 66 31.69 6.45 3.75
C VAL A 66 32.57 7.67 4.10
N THR A 67 32.30 8.36 5.21
CA THR A 67 33.00 9.62 5.57
C THR A 67 33.97 9.46 6.75
N LYS A 68 34.39 8.25 7.11
CA LYS A 68 35.35 8.04 8.21
C LYS A 68 36.54 7.20 7.81
#